data_AF-A0A9P5HJU7-F1
#
_entry.id   AF-A0A9P5HJU7-F1
#
_cell.length_a   1.000
_cell.length_b   1.000
_cell.length_c   1.000
_cell.angle_alpha   90.00
_cell.angle_beta   90.00
_cell.angle_gamma   90.00
#
_symmetry.space_group_name_H-M   'P 1'
#
loop_
_entity.id
_entity.type
_entity.pdbx_description
1 polymer ?
#
loop_
_entity_poly.entity_id
_entity_poly.type
_entity_poly.pdbx_seq_one_letter_code
_entity_poly.pdbx_strand_id
1 'polypeptide(L)'
;MSSLVCEYTVIQKRRGPRSHTNAQQSRRHGSPPRSAEGLQRRLATVAATQTEVSAASLDSDQESRADFSSPPTWQGSATITLDAVSTSSQTRLTAEAAHAVWAALLSSISTAVPLIPVRDIVNHCIDLYMQYTFPSSPIVHEATVRDDALTLFSDTAALVTLFSLHDEHQTAARMRAFALLAGLCASVSSVVPGSLLAYGSVISGPFLRASRDMLHIYEEYDFEYPNSSSLTIRILLSTAYQSSLGKTGAAFSVLGQATLIAQSLQLHLEESVIREDRIESQLLRLNFWVLYLSDKSAASTDTRPCILHEYLFNGDLTLHPQGEPFIHLLDASLPRYRELFEERLMTGFQLMPRLWSTASELILDMKAYGKMGADRESCTVRMSREYPEFVSIIDNLPSWLEVSNLVAAPNDDAPTLDSSEMYRL
;
A
#
# COMPACT_ATOMS: atom_id res chain seq x y z
N MET A 1 50.17 12.98 25.00
CA MET A 1 49.07 13.98 25.02
C MET A 1 49.17 14.76 23.72
N SER A 2 48.21 14.57 22.81
CA SER A 2 48.23 15.18 21.48
C SER A 2 46.88 15.83 21.24
N SER A 3 46.81 17.16 21.39
CA SER A 3 45.58 17.94 21.23
C SER A 3 45.37 18.31 19.77
N LEU A 4 44.46 17.60 19.09
CA LEU A 4 43.91 18.06 17.81
C LEU A 4 42.68 18.92 18.09
N VAL A 5 42.84 20.23 17.91
CA VAL A 5 41.72 21.19 17.95
C VAL A 5 41.02 21.13 16.59
N CYS A 6 39.75 20.71 16.59
CA CYS A 6 38.93 20.65 15.38
C CYS A 6 38.01 21.88 15.32
N GLU A 7 38.37 22.88 14.51
CA GLU A 7 37.51 24.05 14.27
C GLU A 7 36.50 23.76 13.15
N TYR A 8 35.23 23.62 13.52
CA TYR A 8 34.11 23.56 12.57
C TYR A 8 33.62 24.97 12.22
N THR A 9 34.13 25.56 11.13
CA THR A 9 33.55 26.78 10.55
C THR A 9 32.37 26.45 9.62
N VAL A 10 31.20 26.15 10.20
CA VAL A 10 29.93 26.05 9.44
C VAL A 10 28.95 27.11 9.95
N ILE A 11 28.72 28.14 9.13
CA ILE A 11 27.76 29.21 9.45
C ILE A 11 26.33 28.65 9.30
N GLN A 12 25.68 28.36 10.42
CA GLN A 12 24.28 27.92 10.42
C GLN A 12 23.34 29.05 10.00
N LYS A 13 22.75 28.93 8.79
CA LYS A 13 21.59 29.75 8.37
C LYS A 13 20.35 29.33 9.16
N ARG A 14 20.05 30.05 10.26
CA ARG A 14 18.79 29.91 11.00
C ARG A 14 17.58 30.16 10.08
N ARG A 15 16.82 29.10 9.76
CA ARG A 15 15.44 29.21 9.26
C ARG A 15 14.47 29.08 10.44
N GLY A 16 14.15 30.21 11.08
CA GLY A 16 13.04 30.31 12.02
C GLY A 16 11.77 30.85 11.32
N PRO A 17 10.56 30.49 11.78
CA PRO A 17 9.32 31.01 11.21
C PRO A 17 9.16 32.50 11.51
N ARG A 18 8.70 33.28 10.53
CA ARG A 18 8.41 34.71 10.70
C ARG A 18 7.01 34.90 11.28
N SER A 19 6.92 35.47 12.49
CA SER A 19 5.66 35.91 13.07
C SER A 19 5.10 37.13 12.34
N HIS A 20 3.77 37.18 12.18
CA HIS A 20 3.08 38.39 11.73
C HIS A 20 3.18 39.51 12.75
N THR A 21 3.26 40.76 12.30
CA THR A 21 2.99 41.93 13.14
C THR A 21 2.36 43.04 12.30
N ASN A 22 1.16 43.47 12.67
CA ASN A 22 0.50 44.64 12.09
C ASN A 22 1.11 45.92 12.68
N ALA A 23 1.40 46.90 11.82
CA ALA A 23 1.54 48.30 12.24
C ALA A 23 1.02 49.21 11.12
N GLN A 24 0.18 50.18 11.49
CA GLN A 24 -0.56 51.04 10.56
C GLN A 24 0.21 52.32 10.18
N GLN A 25 -0.30 52.98 9.13
CA GLN A 25 -0.19 54.43 8.83
C GLN A 25 1.18 54.98 8.37
N SER A 26 1.24 55.28 7.06
CA SER A 26 1.28 56.69 6.65
C SER A 26 0.50 56.92 5.36
N ARG A 27 -0.21 58.05 5.25
CA ARG A 27 -0.98 58.47 4.08
C ARG A 27 -0.16 59.49 3.26
N ARG A 28 -0.25 59.45 1.92
CA ARG A 28 -0.70 60.61 1.10
C ARG A 28 -0.79 60.31 -0.42
N HIS A 29 -1.97 60.64 -0.97
CA HIS A 29 -2.31 61.10 -2.32
C HIS A 29 -1.75 60.44 -3.61
N GLY A 30 -2.68 60.00 -4.48
CA GLY A 30 -2.48 59.80 -5.92
C GLY A 30 -3.55 58.89 -6.54
N SER A 31 -4.44 59.42 -7.39
CA SER A 31 -5.49 58.67 -8.12
C SER A 31 -6.06 59.54 -9.25
N PRO A 32 -6.77 58.99 -10.27
CA PRO A 32 -6.55 57.76 -11.05
C PRO A 32 -6.52 58.10 -12.58
N PRO A 33 -6.74 57.19 -13.56
CA PRO A 33 -8.11 56.70 -13.88
C PRO A 33 -8.24 55.23 -14.40
N ARG A 34 -9.49 54.69 -14.29
CA ARG A 34 -10.30 53.82 -15.20
C ARG A 34 -9.60 52.96 -16.28
N SER A 35 -10.06 51.76 -16.69
CA SER A 35 -11.21 50.84 -16.38
C SER A 35 -10.97 49.52 -17.17
N ALA A 36 -11.72 48.40 -17.12
CA ALA A 36 -13.04 48.02 -16.57
C ALA A 36 -12.96 46.52 -16.12
N GLU A 37 -13.76 45.97 -15.19
CA GLU A 37 -15.16 45.46 -15.27
C GLU A 37 -15.49 44.43 -16.37
N GLY A 38 -16.00 43.25 -15.94
CA GLY A 38 -16.94 42.45 -16.75
C GLY A 38 -16.72 40.93 -16.85
N LEU A 39 -17.00 40.15 -15.80
CA LEU A 39 -18.21 39.30 -15.78
C LEU A 39 -18.44 38.63 -14.41
N GLN A 40 -19.68 38.64 -13.96
CA GLN A 40 -20.16 38.00 -12.73
C GLN A 40 -21.44 37.20 -13.08
N ARG A 41 -21.82 36.27 -12.19
CA ARG A 41 -23.19 35.73 -11.99
C ARG A 41 -23.67 34.61 -12.92
N ARG A 42 -23.70 33.38 -12.36
CA ARG A 42 -24.76 32.32 -12.40
C ARG A 42 -24.15 31.06 -11.74
N LEU A 43 -24.74 30.32 -10.80
CA LEU A 43 -26.08 30.31 -10.17
C LEU A 43 -25.98 29.89 -8.68
N ALA A 44 -26.89 30.39 -7.84
CA ALA A 44 -27.40 29.68 -6.65
C ALA A 44 -28.73 28.98 -7.06
N THR A 45 -29.44 28.10 -6.34
CA THR A 45 -29.57 27.80 -4.90
C THR A 45 -30.34 26.48 -4.76
N VAL A 46 -30.04 25.60 -3.78
CA VAL A 46 -30.96 24.74 -2.98
C VAL A 46 -30.11 24.27 -1.77
N ALA A 47 -30.24 24.69 -0.51
CA ALA A 47 -31.38 24.87 0.42
C ALA A 47 -31.78 23.59 1.20
N ALA A 48 -31.24 23.41 2.41
CA ALA A 48 -31.82 22.60 3.50
C ALA A 48 -31.17 22.93 4.87
N THR A 49 -31.78 23.91 5.56
CA THR A 49 -32.13 23.91 7.00
C THR A 49 -31.17 23.34 8.06
N GLN A 50 -30.62 24.25 8.88
CA GLN A 50 -30.20 24.00 10.26
C GLN A 50 -31.39 24.13 11.22
N THR A 51 -31.34 23.45 12.37
CA THR A 51 -32.19 23.73 13.53
C THR A 51 -31.29 24.04 14.73
N GLU A 52 -31.41 25.26 15.26
CA GLU A 52 -30.75 25.68 16.50
C GLU A 52 -31.55 25.24 17.73
N VAL A 53 -30.86 24.90 18.82
CA VAL A 53 -31.37 25.16 20.19
C VAL A 53 -30.21 25.72 21.01
N SER A 54 -30.47 26.80 21.73
CA SER A 54 -29.46 27.68 22.33
C SER A 54 -28.88 27.19 23.66
N ALA A 55 -27.75 27.80 24.04
CA ALA A 55 -27.04 27.56 25.28
C ALA A 55 -27.76 28.09 26.54
N ALA A 56 -27.40 27.52 27.69
CA ALA A 56 -27.43 28.19 28.99
C ALA A 56 -26.11 27.91 29.71
N SER A 57 -25.41 28.97 30.13
CA SER A 57 -24.28 28.89 31.05
C SER A 57 -24.78 28.96 32.49
N LEU A 58 -24.07 28.32 33.42
CA LEU A 58 -23.87 28.83 34.77
C LEU A 58 -22.63 28.18 35.39
N ASP A 59 -22.10 28.84 36.42
CA ASP A 59 -20.72 28.75 36.92
C ASP A 59 -20.70 28.23 38.36
N SER A 60 -19.77 27.34 38.70
CA SER A 60 -19.33 27.06 40.09
C SER A 60 -18.29 25.93 40.18
N ASP A 61 -17.17 26.20 40.84
CA ASP A 61 -16.18 25.20 41.29
C ASP A 61 -16.76 24.22 42.32
N GLN A 62 -16.40 22.93 42.21
CA GLN A 62 -16.26 22.09 43.41
C GLN A 62 -15.35 20.87 43.19
N GLU A 63 -14.38 20.69 44.10
CA GLU A 63 -13.60 19.45 44.20
C GLU A 63 -14.45 18.31 44.76
N SER A 64 -14.47 17.15 44.09
CA SER A 64 -14.81 15.89 44.75
C SER A 64 -14.14 14.69 44.06
N ARG A 65 -13.36 13.93 44.83
CA ARG A 65 -12.95 12.56 44.49
C ARG A 65 -14.19 11.71 44.16
N ALA A 66 -14.11 10.91 43.10
CA ALA A 66 -15.04 9.82 42.85
C ALA A 66 -14.24 8.54 42.57
N ASP A 67 -14.55 7.49 43.32
CA ASP A 67 -13.92 6.18 43.18
C ASP A 67 -14.29 5.50 41.86
N PHE A 68 -13.34 4.77 41.27
CA PHE A 68 -13.58 3.89 40.11
C PHE A 68 -14.52 2.75 40.51
N SER A 69 -15.82 2.97 40.30
CA SER A 69 -16.85 1.95 40.39
C SER A 69 -16.88 1.10 39.12
N SER A 70 -16.98 -0.22 39.26
CA SER A 70 -16.96 -1.20 38.18
C SER A 70 -17.99 -0.93 37.06
N PRO A 71 -17.73 -1.33 35.80
CA PRO A 71 -18.68 -1.17 34.71
C PRO A 71 -19.99 -1.94 34.96
N PRO A 72 -21.14 -1.44 34.46
CA PRO A 72 -22.44 -2.03 34.75
C PRO A 72 -22.60 -3.42 34.12
N THR A 73 -23.15 -4.34 34.91
CA THR A 73 -23.52 -5.68 34.47
C THR A 73 -24.72 -5.61 33.53
N TRP A 74 -24.57 -6.06 32.28
CA TRP A 74 -25.69 -6.14 31.34
C TRP A 74 -26.69 -7.21 31.79
N GLN A 75 -27.87 -6.80 32.25
CA GLN A 75 -29.02 -7.68 32.55
C GLN A 75 -30.31 -7.11 31.94
N GLY A 76 -31.14 -8.00 31.37
CA GLY A 76 -32.34 -7.65 30.59
C GLY A 76 -32.25 -8.23 29.18
N SER A 77 -32.36 -9.54 28.98
CA SER A 77 -33.66 -10.22 28.82
C SER A 77 -34.65 -9.48 27.92
N ALA A 78 -34.41 -9.58 26.61
CA ALA A 78 -35.46 -9.54 25.60
C ALA A 78 -35.38 -10.85 24.80
N THR A 79 -36.37 -11.73 24.93
CA THR A 79 -36.44 -12.99 24.18
C THR A 79 -36.82 -12.68 22.73
N ILE A 80 -35.82 -12.44 21.89
CA ILE A 80 -36.01 -12.35 20.45
C ILE A 80 -36.24 -13.78 19.93
N THR A 81 -37.50 -14.15 19.73
CA THR A 81 -37.85 -15.30 18.90
C THR A 81 -37.50 -14.96 17.45
N LEU A 82 -36.27 -15.27 17.06
CA LEU A 82 -35.91 -15.43 15.66
C LEU A 82 -36.66 -16.65 15.12
N ASP A 83 -37.73 -16.40 14.37
CA ASP A 83 -38.28 -17.42 13.48
C ASP A 83 -37.15 -17.86 12.53
N ALA A 84 -36.82 -19.14 12.58
CA ALA A 84 -35.76 -19.73 11.79
C ALA A 84 -36.19 -19.83 10.32
N VAL A 85 -36.13 -18.70 9.61
CA VAL A 85 -36.03 -18.70 8.15
C VAL A 85 -34.65 -19.25 7.81
N SER A 86 -34.56 -20.58 7.72
CA SER A 86 -33.40 -21.30 7.23
C SER A 86 -33.22 -21.13 5.72
N THR A 87 -33.07 -19.88 5.27
CA THR A 87 -32.39 -19.58 4.01
C THR A 87 -30.90 -19.50 4.30
N SER A 88 -30.25 -20.67 4.26
CA SER A 88 -28.80 -20.74 4.04
C SER A 88 -28.53 -20.27 2.61
N SER A 89 -28.58 -18.95 2.41
CA SER A 89 -28.14 -18.29 1.19
C SER A 89 -26.62 -18.35 1.13
N GLN A 90 -26.08 -19.54 0.89
CA GLN A 90 -24.71 -19.70 0.42
C GLN A 90 -24.59 -18.90 -0.88
N THR A 91 -23.74 -17.88 -0.85
CA THR A 91 -23.47 -16.98 -1.98
C THR A 91 -22.72 -17.76 -3.05
N ARG A 92 -23.45 -18.57 -3.83
CA ARG A 92 -22.87 -19.36 -4.92
C ARG A 92 -22.07 -18.45 -5.84
N LEU A 93 -20.82 -18.81 -6.10
CA LEU A 93 -19.97 -18.10 -7.06
C LEU A 93 -20.67 -18.01 -8.42
N THR A 94 -21.11 -16.81 -8.80
CA THR A 94 -21.89 -16.60 -10.02
C THR A 94 -20.96 -16.33 -11.19
N ALA A 95 -20.68 -17.38 -11.98
CA ALA A 95 -19.90 -17.28 -13.22
C ALA A 95 -20.41 -16.17 -14.17
N GLU A 96 -21.72 -15.95 -14.21
CA GLU A 96 -22.37 -14.87 -14.96
C GLU A 96 -21.94 -13.47 -14.50
N ALA A 97 -21.87 -13.23 -13.19
CA ALA A 97 -21.42 -11.94 -12.66
C ALA A 97 -19.92 -11.72 -12.92
N ALA A 98 -19.10 -12.76 -12.78
CA ALA A 98 -17.67 -12.70 -13.09
C ALA A 98 -17.43 -12.39 -14.58
N HIS A 99 -18.19 -13.04 -15.47
CA HIS A 99 -18.16 -12.73 -16.90
C HIS A 99 -18.62 -11.29 -17.20
N ALA A 100 -19.64 -10.79 -16.49
CA ALA A 100 -20.10 -9.40 -16.62
C ALA A 100 -19.02 -8.38 -16.20
N VAL A 101 -18.31 -8.62 -15.09
CA VAL A 101 -17.18 -7.77 -14.65
C VAL A 101 -16.04 -7.79 -15.68
N TRP A 102 -15.66 -8.97 -16.18
CA TRP A 102 -14.64 -9.13 -17.22
C TRP A 102 -15.03 -8.41 -18.52
N ALA A 103 -16.26 -8.57 -19.00
CA ALA A 103 -16.76 -7.92 -20.21
C ALA A 103 -16.86 -6.40 -20.04
N ALA A 104 -17.26 -5.91 -18.86
CA ALA A 104 -17.30 -4.48 -18.55
C ALA A 104 -15.90 -3.84 -18.53
N LEU A 105 -14.88 -4.58 -18.06
CA LEU A 105 -13.48 -4.14 -18.18
C LEU A 105 -13.07 -4.03 -19.65
N LEU A 106 -13.25 -5.08 -20.46
CA LEU A 106 -12.87 -5.05 -21.87
C LEU A 106 -13.57 -3.90 -22.62
N SER A 107 -14.88 -3.75 -22.44
CA SER A 107 -15.65 -2.65 -23.05
C SER A 107 -15.12 -1.27 -22.63
N SER A 108 -14.79 -1.10 -21.35
CA SER A 108 -14.20 0.15 -20.83
C SER A 108 -12.84 0.45 -21.45
N ILE A 109 -11.93 -0.54 -21.51
CA ILE A 109 -10.58 -0.34 -22.05
C ILE A 109 -10.62 -0.12 -23.56
N SER A 110 -11.36 -0.93 -24.32
CA SER A 110 -11.51 -0.76 -25.78
C SER A 110 -12.16 0.57 -26.17
N THR A 111 -13.01 1.14 -25.30
CA THR A 111 -13.56 2.49 -25.52
C THR A 111 -12.51 3.58 -25.25
N ALA A 112 -11.66 3.38 -24.25
CA ALA A 112 -10.76 4.41 -23.74
C ALA A 112 -9.36 4.42 -24.40
N VAL A 113 -8.89 3.25 -24.87
CA VAL A 113 -7.60 3.05 -25.57
C VAL A 113 -7.83 2.10 -26.77
N PRO A 114 -8.58 2.50 -27.81
CA PRO A 114 -9.05 1.61 -28.88
C PRO A 114 -7.95 1.04 -29.79
N LEU A 115 -6.74 1.60 -29.74
CA LEU A 115 -5.62 1.23 -30.62
C LEU A 115 -4.68 0.16 -30.03
N ILE A 116 -4.84 -0.20 -28.76
CA ILE A 116 -3.95 -1.14 -28.06
C ILE A 116 -4.79 -2.30 -27.52
N PRO A 117 -4.52 -3.56 -27.89
CA PRO A 117 -5.21 -4.72 -27.32
C PRO A 117 -5.09 -4.76 -25.79
N VAL A 118 -6.16 -5.20 -25.11
CA VAL A 118 -6.19 -5.24 -23.64
C VAL A 118 -5.10 -6.15 -23.08
N ARG A 119 -4.79 -7.26 -23.78
CA ARG A 119 -3.69 -8.16 -23.45
C ARG A 119 -2.32 -7.46 -23.46
N ASP A 120 -2.07 -6.58 -24.42
CA ASP A 120 -0.81 -5.85 -24.53
C ASP A 120 -0.70 -4.78 -23.44
N ILE A 121 -1.82 -4.14 -23.09
CA ILE A 121 -1.91 -3.25 -21.92
C ILE A 121 -1.57 -4.01 -20.63
N VAL A 122 -2.11 -5.22 -20.44
CA VAL A 122 -1.84 -6.06 -19.25
C VAL A 122 -0.38 -6.50 -19.21
N ASN A 123 0.19 -6.97 -20.33
CA ASN A 123 1.61 -7.34 -20.42
C ASN A 123 2.53 -6.15 -20.10
N HIS A 124 2.28 -4.97 -20.68
CA HIS A 124 3.06 -3.77 -20.37
C HIS A 124 2.94 -3.36 -18.90
N CYS A 125 1.78 -3.56 -18.26
CA CYS A 125 1.64 -3.36 -16.82
C CYS A 125 2.45 -4.39 -16.01
N ILE A 126 2.55 -5.65 -16.43
CA ILE A 126 3.42 -6.67 -15.82
C ILE A 126 4.89 -6.25 -15.96
N ASP A 127 5.32 -5.84 -17.17
CA ASP A 127 6.71 -5.44 -17.43
C ASP A 127 7.13 -4.23 -16.55
N LEU A 128 6.24 -3.24 -16.44
CA LEU A 128 6.41 -2.09 -15.55
C LEU A 128 6.39 -2.48 -14.06
N TYR A 129 5.56 -3.45 -13.67
CA TYR A 129 5.56 -3.98 -12.31
C TYR A 129 6.90 -4.61 -11.96
N MET A 130 7.38 -5.56 -12.77
CA MET A 130 8.63 -6.29 -12.53
C MET A 130 9.85 -5.36 -12.55
N GLN A 131 9.82 -4.32 -13.37
CA GLN A 131 10.93 -3.37 -13.46
C GLN A 131 10.96 -2.31 -12.36
N TYR A 132 9.80 -1.77 -11.94
CA TYR A 132 9.74 -0.57 -11.10
C TYR A 132 9.03 -0.75 -9.75
N THR A 133 8.11 -1.72 -9.63
CA THR A 133 7.31 -1.92 -8.40
C THR A 133 7.83 -3.12 -7.58
N PHE A 134 8.15 -4.22 -8.25
CA PHE A 134 8.65 -5.46 -7.66
C PHE A 134 9.86 -5.28 -6.72
N PRO A 135 10.87 -4.41 -7.00
CA PRO A 135 11.95 -4.11 -6.06
C PRO A 135 11.48 -3.66 -4.66
N SER A 136 10.32 -3.03 -4.57
CA SER A 136 9.72 -2.56 -3.31
C SER A 136 8.62 -3.47 -2.76
N SER A 137 8.07 -4.35 -3.60
CA SER A 137 6.90 -5.19 -3.29
C SER A 137 6.93 -6.49 -4.13
N PRO A 138 7.80 -7.46 -3.80
CA PRO A 138 8.01 -8.68 -4.58
C PRO A 138 6.93 -9.75 -4.30
N ILE A 139 5.66 -9.38 -4.41
CA ILE A 139 4.49 -10.18 -3.99
C ILE A 139 3.75 -10.84 -5.17
N VAL A 140 4.45 -11.04 -6.29
CA VAL A 140 3.93 -11.61 -7.54
C VAL A 140 4.99 -12.50 -8.17
N HIS A 141 4.61 -13.71 -8.60
CA HIS A 141 5.46 -14.58 -9.43
C HIS A 141 5.23 -14.27 -10.92
N GLU A 142 6.28 -13.90 -11.64
CA GLU A 142 6.21 -13.39 -13.00
C GLU A 142 5.63 -14.39 -14.00
N ALA A 143 6.09 -15.65 -13.98
CA ALA A 143 5.61 -16.65 -14.94
C ALA A 143 4.12 -16.98 -14.73
N THR A 144 3.64 -17.03 -13.48
CA THR A 144 2.20 -17.25 -13.19
C THR A 144 1.35 -16.11 -13.73
N VAL A 145 1.68 -14.84 -13.45
CA VAL A 145 0.84 -13.73 -13.95
C VAL A 145 0.90 -13.58 -15.47
N ARG A 146 2.00 -13.96 -16.12
CA ARG A 146 2.06 -14.02 -17.59
C ARG A 146 1.14 -15.13 -18.13
N ASP A 147 1.16 -16.34 -17.57
CA ASP A 147 0.26 -17.43 -17.99
C ASP A 147 -1.22 -17.13 -17.74
N ASP A 148 -1.54 -16.53 -16.59
CA ASP A 148 -2.89 -16.02 -16.29
C ASP A 148 -3.30 -14.94 -17.31
N ALA A 149 -2.40 -14.03 -17.70
CA ALA A 149 -2.70 -12.99 -18.69
C ALA A 149 -2.92 -13.56 -20.10
N LEU A 150 -2.17 -14.59 -20.49
CA LEU A 150 -2.44 -15.37 -21.70
C LEU A 150 -3.83 -16.01 -21.64
N THR A 151 -4.18 -16.64 -20.52
CA THR A 151 -5.44 -17.38 -20.36
C THR A 151 -6.66 -16.46 -20.31
N LEU A 152 -6.59 -15.32 -19.61
CA LEU A 152 -7.72 -14.44 -19.32
C LEU A 152 -7.96 -13.36 -20.39
N PHE A 153 -6.97 -13.06 -21.23
CA PHE A 153 -7.04 -12.00 -22.26
C PHE A 153 -6.68 -12.50 -23.67
N SER A 154 -6.84 -13.80 -23.96
CA SER A 154 -6.73 -14.35 -25.32
C SER A 154 -7.98 -14.08 -26.18
N ASP A 155 -7.78 -13.87 -27.48
CA ASP A 155 -8.84 -13.61 -28.48
C ASP A 155 -9.70 -14.84 -28.87
N THR A 156 -9.59 -15.96 -28.15
CA THR A 156 -10.20 -17.24 -28.55
C THR A 156 -11.59 -17.44 -27.96
N ALA A 157 -12.45 -18.17 -28.69
CA ALA A 157 -13.89 -18.31 -28.41
C ALA A 157 -14.29 -19.04 -27.10
N ALA A 158 -13.35 -19.31 -26.19
CA ALA A 158 -13.58 -19.94 -24.88
C ALA A 158 -14.18 -18.98 -23.81
N LEU A 159 -14.39 -17.71 -24.17
CA LEU A 159 -14.83 -16.64 -23.25
C LEU A 159 -16.12 -16.95 -22.47
N VAL A 160 -17.06 -17.67 -23.10
CA VAL A 160 -18.35 -18.04 -22.48
C VAL A 160 -18.20 -19.02 -21.32
N THR A 161 -17.13 -19.81 -21.29
CA THR A 161 -16.83 -20.76 -20.21
C THR A 161 -15.69 -20.33 -19.30
N LEU A 162 -15.20 -19.09 -19.41
CA LEU A 162 -14.02 -18.61 -18.69
C LEU A 162 -14.13 -18.83 -17.17
N PHE A 163 -15.29 -18.50 -16.59
CA PHE A 163 -15.59 -18.70 -15.16
C PHE A 163 -16.60 -19.82 -14.89
N SER A 164 -17.02 -20.57 -15.91
CA SER A 164 -18.05 -21.61 -15.81
C SER A 164 -17.42 -23.00 -15.67
N LEU A 165 -16.55 -23.15 -14.68
CA LEU A 165 -15.80 -24.40 -14.44
C LEU A 165 -16.64 -25.35 -13.58
N HIS A 166 -16.36 -26.67 -13.67
CA HIS A 166 -17.14 -27.70 -12.97
C HIS A 166 -16.92 -27.74 -11.45
N ASP A 167 -15.94 -27.00 -10.96
CA ASP A 167 -15.48 -26.98 -9.58
C ASP A 167 -15.45 -25.53 -9.06
N GLU A 168 -15.93 -25.35 -7.84
CA GLU A 168 -15.99 -24.05 -7.17
C GLU A 168 -14.59 -23.52 -6.86
N HIS A 169 -13.65 -24.39 -6.47
CA HIS A 169 -12.27 -23.99 -6.21
C HIS A 169 -11.57 -23.50 -7.48
N GLN A 170 -11.69 -24.22 -8.60
CA GLN A 170 -11.21 -23.75 -9.90
C GLN A 170 -11.86 -22.45 -10.36
N THR A 171 -13.17 -22.28 -10.12
CA THR A 171 -13.90 -21.05 -10.44
C THR A 171 -13.36 -19.86 -9.63
N ALA A 172 -13.20 -20.02 -8.31
CA ALA A 172 -12.61 -19.03 -7.42
C ALA A 172 -11.15 -18.72 -7.81
N ALA A 173 -10.34 -19.73 -8.14
CA ALA A 173 -8.98 -19.54 -8.61
C ALA A 173 -8.92 -18.68 -9.89
N ARG A 174 -9.81 -18.91 -10.85
CA ARG A 174 -9.89 -18.10 -12.08
C ARG A 174 -10.35 -16.65 -11.79
N MET A 175 -11.35 -16.47 -10.91
CA MET A 175 -11.79 -15.14 -10.47
C MET A 175 -10.66 -14.39 -9.75
N ARG A 176 -9.90 -15.09 -8.90
CA ARG A 176 -8.74 -14.55 -8.16
C ARG A 176 -7.59 -14.15 -9.09
N ALA A 177 -7.25 -14.96 -10.08
CA ALA A 177 -6.26 -14.62 -11.10
C ALA A 177 -6.64 -13.35 -11.88
N PHE A 178 -7.91 -13.20 -12.26
CA PHE A 178 -8.39 -11.97 -12.89
C PHE A 178 -8.33 -10.77 -11.94
N ALA A 179 -8.79 -10.93 -10.69
CA ALA A 179 -8.75 -9.86 -9.69
C ALA A 179 -7.31 -9.41 -9.40
N LEU A 180 -6.34 -10.33 -9.39
CA LEU A 180 -4.91 -10.07 -9.26
C LEU A 180 -4.35 -9.27 -10.43
N LEU A 181 -4.57 -9.72 -11.67
CA LEU A 181 -4.10 -9.00 -12.86
C LEU A 181 -4.72 -7.61 -12.99
N ALA A 182 -6.03 -7.48 -12.74
CA ALA A 182 -6.70 -6.20 -12.75
C ALA A 182 -6.18 -5.29 -11.61
N GLY A 183 -5.91 -5.85 -10.43
CA GLY A 183 -5.32 -5.12 -9.30
C GLY A 183 -3.90 -4.63 -9.60
N LEU A 184 -3.09 -5.48 -10.25
CA LEU A 184 -1.73 -5.14 -10.70
C LEU A 184 -1.78 -3.99 -11.69
N CYS A 185 -2.62 -4.09 -12.74
CA CYS A 185 -2.78 -3.03 -13.72
C CYS A 185 -3.27 -1.72 -13.08
N ALA A 186 -4.22 -1.78 -12.15
CA ALA A 186 -4.71 -0.61 -11.40
C ALA A 186 -3.62 0.04 -10.54
N SER A 187 -2.84 -0.76 -9.83
CA SER A 187 -1.72 -0.31 -8.99
C SER A 187 -0.64 0.35 -9.84
N VAL A 188 -0.11 -0.36 -10.83
CA VAL A 188 0.94 0.13 -11.76
C VAL A 188 0.51 1.44 -12.42
N SER A 189 -0.69 1.48 -13.00
CA SER A 189 -1.20 2.67 -13.69
C SER A 189 -1.55 3.86 -12.78
N SER A 190 -1.55 3.66 -11.46
CA SER A 190 -1.71 4.71 -10.46
C SER A 190 -0.39 5.29 -9.93
N VAL A 191 0.72 4.55 -10.02
CA VAL A 191 2.03 4.95 -9.46
C VAL A 191 3.08 5.27 -10.53
N VAL A 192 3.02 4.63 -11.69
CA VAL A 192 4.01 4.82 -12.77
C VAL A 192 3.79 6.17 -13.46
N PRO A 193 4.84 6.98 -13.69
CA PRO A 193 4.71 8.26 -14.36
C PRO A 193 4.26 8.13 -15.82
N GLY A 194 3.52 9.13 -16.30
CA GLY A 194 2.99 9.17 -17.67
C GLY A 194 4.06 9.14 -18.79
N SER A 195 5.34 9.34 -18.47
CA SER A 195 6.46 9.13 -19.39
C SER A 195 6.73 7.66 -19.72
N LEU A 196 6.33 6.74 -18.84
CA LEU A 196 6.44 5.28 -19.02
C LEU A 196 5.09 4.64 -19.36
N LEU A 197 3.98 5.27 -18.96
CA LEU A 197 2.62 4.79 -19.21
C LEU A 197 1.66 5.96 -19.51
N ALA A 198 1.72 6.49 -20.73
CA ALA A 198 0.99 7.69 -21.14
C ALA A 198 -0.55 7.61 -20.94
N TYR A 199 -1.12 6.39 -21.02
CA TYR A 199 -2.55 6.12 -20.84
C TYR A 199 -2.92 5.66 -19.42
N GLY A 200 -1.99 5.67 -18.45
CA GLY A 200 -2.20 5.11 -17.10
C GLY A 200 -3.39 5.73 -16.35
N SER A 201 -3.52 7.05 -16.39
CA SER A 201 -4.65 7.78 -15.78
C SER A 201 -6.02 7.39 -16.35
N VAL A 202 -6.07 6.90 -17.58
CA VAL A 202 -7.29 6.50 -18.28
C VAL A 202 -7.69 5.06 -17.91
N ILE A 203 -6.72 4.15 -17.77
CA ILE A 203 -6.98 2.72 -17.52
C ILE A 203 -7.07 2.35 -16.03
N SER A 204 -6.49 3.15 -15.14
CA SER A 204 -6.44 2.86 -13.69
C SER A 204 -7.83 2.68 -13.07
N GLY A 205 -8.76 3.59 -13.36
CA GLY A 205 -10.14 3.53 -12.88
C GLY A 205 -10.92 2.27 -13.32
N PRO A 206 -10.95 1.94 -14.63
CA PRO A 206 -11.48 0.68 -15.14
C PRO A 206 -10.90 -0.57 -14.47
N PHE A 207 -9.57 -0.70 -14.41
CA PHE A 207 -8.92 -1.87 -13.79
C PHE A 207 -9.18 -1.97 -12.27
N LEU A 208 -9.17 -0.83 -11.56
CA LEU A 208 -9.47 -0.78 -10.12
C LEU A 208 -10.89 -1.29 -9.82
N ARG A 209 -11.88 -0.84 -10.60
CA ARG A 209 -13.26 -1.32 -10.48
C ARG A 209 -13.33 -2.82 -10.77
N ALA A 210 -12.75 -3.28 -11.88
CA ALA A 210 -12.80 -4.69 -12.26
C ALA A 210 -12.17 -5.63 -11.21
N SER A 211 -11.03 -5.24 -10.63
CA SER A 211 -10.38 -6.01 -9.55
C SER A 211 -11.25 -6.11 -8.30
N ARG A 212 -11.78 -4.97 -7.83
CA ARG A 212 -12.69 -4.90 -6.67
C ARG A 212 -14.00 -5.67 -6.91
N ASP A 213 -14.62 -5.44 -8.06
CA ASP A 213 -15.94 -5.99 -8.38
C ASP A 213 -15.85 -7.51 -8.60
N MET A 214 -14.71 -8.02 -9.10
CA MET A 214 -14.42 -9.45 -9.11
C MET A 214 -14.18 -9.99 -7.69
N LEU A 215 -13.37 -9.31 -6.87
CA LEU A 215 -13.10 -9.74 -5.49
C LEU A 215 -14.40 -9.92 -4.70
N HIS A 216 -15.34 -8.97 -4.77
CA HIS A 216 -16.64 -9.06 -4.10
C HIS A 216 -17.50 -10.26 -4.54
N ILE A 217 -17.30 -10.85 -5.72
CA ILE A 217 -18.07 -12.02 -6.19
C ILE A 217 -17.65 -13.30 -5.45
N TYR A 218 -16.38 -13.39 -5.03
CA TYR A 218 -15.84 -14.55 -4.32
C TYR A 218 -15.29 -14.23 -2.92
N GLU A 219 -15.59 -13.04 -2.37
CA GLU A 219 -14.99 -12.53 -1.14
C GLU A 219 -15.24 -13.44 0.08
N GLU A 220 -16.43 -14.03 0.21
CA GLU A 220 -16.74 -15.01 1.26
C GLU A 220 -15.87 -16.28 1.11
N TYR A 221 -15.77 -16.82 -0.10
CA TYR A 221 -14.90 -17.96 -0.40
C TYR A 221 -13.41 -17.63 -0.14
N ASP A 222 -13.00 -16.40 -0.43
CA ASP A 222 -11.62 -15.93 -0.23
C ASP A 222 -11.26 -15.75 1.24
N PHE A 223 -12.22 -15.48 2.12
CA PHE A 223 -12.00 -15.43 3.57
C PHE A 223 -11.90 -16.83 4.20
N GLU A 224 -12.64 -17.82 3.69
CA GLU A 224 -12.55 -19.22 4.14
C GLU A 224 -11.29 -19.93 3.58
N TYR A 225 -10.89 -19.60 2.36
CA TYR A 225 -9.74 -20.20 1.66
C TYR A 225 -8.73 -19.15 1.13
N PRO A 226 -8.11 -18.33 2.02
CA PRO A 226 -7.16 -17.30 1.62
C PRO A 226 -5.80 -17.88 1.24
N ASN A 227 -5.15 -17.25 0.25
CA ASN A 227 -3.79 -17.56 -0.18
C ASN A 227 -2.98 -16.26 -0.41
N SER A 228 -1.74 -16.36 -0.90
CA SER A 228 -0.90 -15.20 -1.17
C SER A 228 -1.54 -14.17 -2.10
N SER A 229 -2.32 -14.63 -3.10
CA SER A 229 -3.03 -13.74 -4.02
C SER A 229 -4.17 -12.98 -3.35
N SER A 230 -4.85 -13.57 -2.36
CA SER A 230 -5.84 -12.88 -1.51
C SER A 230 -5.26 -11.67 -0.77
N LEU A 231 -3.99 -11.76 -0.36
CA LEU A 231 -3.23 -10.67 0.26
C LEU A 231 -2.75 -9.67 -0.81
N THR A 232 -2.10 -10.16 -1.87
CA THR A 232 -1.55 -9.33 -2.95
C THR A 232 -2.61 -8.47 -3.60
N ILE A 233 -3.80 -9.00 -3.91
CA ILE A 233 -4.93 -8.22 -4.47
C ILE A 233 -5.25 -7.02 -3.58
N ARG A 234 -5.38 -7.23 -2.28
CA ARG A 234 -5.76 -6.19 -1.31
C ARG A 234 -4.65 -5.14 -1.13
N ILE A 235 -3.38 -5.55 -1.15
CA ILE A 235 -2.24 -4.62 -1.15
C ILE A 235 -2.24 -3.75 -2.42
N LEU A 236 -2.42 -4.35 -3.60
CA LEU A 236 -2.46 -3.63 -4.89
C LEU A 236 -3.65 -2.67 -4.98
N LEU A 237 -4.83 -3.10 -4.52
CA LEU A 237 -6.02 -2.25 -4.39
C LEU A 237 -5.78 -1.06 -3.45
N SER A 238 -5.12 -1.27 -2.31
CA SER A 238 -4.74 -0.19 -1.39
C SER A 238 -3.85 0.85 -2.07
N THR A 239 -2.78 0.41 -2.74
CA THR A 239 -1.87 1.28 -3.51
C THR A 239 -2.62 2.07 -4.58
N ALA A 240 -3.53 1.43 -5.32
CA ALA A 240 -4.35 2.07 -6.33
C ALA A 240 -5.30 3.13 -5.75
N TYR A 241 -6.00 2.83 -4.64
CA TYR A 241 -6.88 3.79 -3.96
C TYR A 241 -6.14 5.01 -3.42
N GLN A 242 -4.95 4.80 -2.83
CA GLN A 242 -4.13 5.85 -2.27
C GLN A 242 -3.59 6.77 -3.38
N SER A 243 -3.06 6.20 -4.45
CA SER A 243 -2.30 6.94 -5.47
C SER A 243 -3.19 7.61 -6.52
N SER A 244 -4.26 6.93 -6.99
CA SER A 244 -5.12 7.48 -8.07
C SER A 244 -6.34 8.26 -7.59
N LEU A 245 -6.88 7.97 -6.39
CA LEU A 245 -8.08 8.66 -5.87
C LEU A 245 -7.84 9.47 -4.60
N GLY A 246 -6.66 9.40 -3.98
CA GLY A 246 -6.42 10.01 -2.66
C GLY A 246 -7.33 9.46 -1.55
N LYS A 247 -7.95 8.29 -1.76
CA LYS A 247 -8.95 7.71 -0.84
C LYS A 247 -8.26 6.91 0.27
N THR A 248 -7.55 7.61 1.14
CA THR A 248 -6.79 7.03 2.26
C THR A 248 -7.64 6.08 3.11
N GLY A 249 -8.86 6.46 3.48
CA GLY A 249 -9.77 5.58 4.24
C GLY A 249 -10.14 4.27 3.53
N ALA A 250 -10.35 4.30 2.22
CA ALA A 250 -10.62 3.09 1.44
C ALA A 250 -9.37 2.21 1.29
N ALA A 251 -8.21 2.84 1.03
CA ALA A 251 -6.93 2.15 0.98
C ALA A 251 -6.63 1.42 2.31
N PHE A 252 -6.77 2.13 3.43
CA PHE A 252 -6.53 1.59 4.77
C PHE A 252 -7.52 0.49 5.15
N SER A 253 -8.79 0.59 4.73
CA SER A 253 -9.78 -0.47 4.97
C SER A 253 -9.41 -1.77 4.24
N VAL A 254 -9.00 -1.68 2.97
CA VAL A 254 -8.65 -2.87 2.16
C VAL A 254 -7.29 -3.45 2.61
N LEU A 255 -6.32 -2.61 2.95
CA LEU A 255 -5.06 -3.07 3.54
C LEU A 255 -5.27 -3.72 4.91
N GLY A 256 -6.18 -3.18 5.74
CA GLY A 256 -6.56 -3.75 7.02
C GLY A 256 -7.19 -5.15 6.90
N GLN A 257 -8.00 -5.40 5.86
CA GLN A 257 -8.45 -6.76 5.55
C GLN A 257 -7.27 -7.71 5.27
N ALA A 258 -6.27 -7.28 4.48
CA ALA A 258 -5.08 -8.10 4.20
C ALA A 258 -4.29 -8.39 5.49
N THR A 259 -4.13 -7.39 6.36
CA THR A 259 -3.51 -7.56 7.67
C THR A 259 -4.24 -8.57 8.55
N LEU A 260 -5.58 -8.53 8.60
CA LEU A 260 -6.38 -9.48 9.37
C LEU A 260 -6.28 -10.91 8.80
N ILE A 261 -6.26 -11.07 7.48
CA ILE A 261 -6.01 -12.38 6.84
C ILE A 261 -4.61 -12.90 7.21
N ALA A 262 -3.58 -12.05 7.16
CA ALA A 262 -2.21 -12.43 7.55
C ALA A 262 -2.08 -12.82 9.05
N GLN A 263 -2.87 -12.18 9.93
CA GLN A 263 -2.96 -12.58 11.34
C GLN A 263 -3.73 -13.89 11.52
N SER A 264 -4.84 -14.09 10.82
CA SER A 264 -5.63 -15.34 10.84
C SER A 264 -4.83 -16.53 10.34
N LEU A 265 -4.01 -16.34 9.30
CA LEU A 265 -3.06 -17.32 8.79
C LEU A 265 -1.78 -17.44 9.62
N GLN A 266 -1.64 -16.66 10.71
CA GLN A 266 -0.48 -16.63 11.60
C GLN A 266 0.86 -16.47 10.87
N LEU A 267 0.91 -15.67 9.80
CA LEU A 267 2.11 -15.55 8.94
C LEU A 267 3.36 -14.95 9.63
N HIS A 268 3.26 -14.54 10.90
CA HIS A 268 4.40 -14.21 11.75
C HIS A 268 5.20 -15.45 12.19
N LEU A 269 4.67 -16.66 11.96
CA LEU A 269 5.33 -17.92 12.26
C LEU A 269 5.88 -18.57 10.98
N GLU A 270 7.11 -19.05 11.03
CA GLU A 270 7.77 -19.70 9.89
C GLU A 270 7.02 -20.97 9.44
N GLU A 271 6.55 -21.78 10.40
CA GLU A 271 5.76 -22.99 10.14
C GLU A 271 4.42 -22.69 9.44
N SER A 272 3.79 -21.56 9.77
CA SER A 272 2.50 -21.14 9.21
C SER A 272 2.59 -20.63 7.78
N VAL A 273 3.79 -20.42 7.25
CA VAL A 273 4.04 -20.02 5.85
C VAL A 273 4.31 -21.20 4.91
N ILE A 274 4.76 -22.35 5.43
CA ILE A 274 5.11 -23.51 4.62
C ILE A 274 3.86 -24.12 3.97
N ARG A 275 3.88 -24.32 2.65
CA ARG A 275 2.84 -24.98 1.84
C ARG A 275 3.48 -26.04 0.96
N GLU A 276 2.64 -26.86 0.31
CA GLU A 276 3.09 -27.83 -0.69
C GLU A 276 3.73 -27.13 -1.90
N ASP A 277 3.13 -26.02 -2.35
CA ASP A 277 3.76 -25.13 -3.32
C ASP A 277 4.78 -24.19 -2.63
N ARG A 278 6.01 -24.20 -3.15
CA ARG A 278 7.11 -23.35 -2.69
C ARG A 278 6.95 -21.90 -3.16
N ILE A 279 6.30 -21.67 -4.29
CA ILE A 279 6.04 -20.31 -4.80
C ILE A 279 5.02 -19.63 -3.89
N GLU A 280 3.87 -20.28 -3.62
CA GLU A 280 2.90 -19.82 -2.62
C GLU A 280 3.56 -19.57 -1.25
N SER A 281 4.41 -20.50 -0.77
CA SER A 281 5.15 -20.32 0.50
C SER A 281 5.99 -19.04 0.50
N GLN A 282 6.74 -18.78 -0.58
CA GLN A 282 7.56 -17.57 -0.69
C GLN A 282 6.71 -16.31 -0.84
N LEU A 283 5.60 -16.37 -1.58
CA LEU A 283 4.69 -15.24 -1.74
C LEU A 283 3.95 -14.89 -0.43
N LEU A 284 3.59 -15.87 0.41
CA LEU A 284 3.05 -15.63 1.76
C LEU A 284 4.06 -14.92 2.66
N ARG A 285 5.33 -15.37 2.68
CA ARG A 285 6.44 -14.74 3.40
C ARG A 285 6.59 -13.26 3.01
N LEU A 286 6.66 -12.99 1.70
CA LEU A 286 6.87 -11.63 1.18
C LEU A 286 5.64 -10.74 1.39
N ASN A 287 4.42 -11.27 1.29
CA ASN A 287 3.20 -10.55 1.65
C ASN A 287 3.20 -10.12 3.11
N PHE A 288 3.57 -11.00 4.04
CA PHE A 288 3.72 -10.61 5.45
C PHE A 288 4.72 -9.47 5.62
N TRP A 289 5.90 -9.56 5.00
CA TRP A 289 6.92 -8.51 5.13
C TRP A 289 6.51 -7.17 4.50
N VAL A 290 5.77 -7.17 3.38
CA VAL A 290 5.17 -5.94 2.81
C VAL A 290 4.12 -5.35 3.74
N LEU A 291 3.25 -6.17 4.36
CA LEU A 291 2.25 -5.70 5.32
C LEU A 291 2.92 -5.14 6.59
N TYR A 292 3.94 -5.83 7.12
CA TYR A 292 4.71 -5.42 8.29
C TYR A 292 5.41 -4.07 8.06
N LEU A 293 6.14 -3.93 6.94
CA LEU A 293 6.72 -2.69 6.45
C LEU A 293 5.68 -1.57 6.35
N SER A 294 4.53 -1.86 5.74
CA SER A 294 3.43 -0.90 5.56
C SER A 294 2.83 -0.45 6.89
N ASP A 295 2.91 -1.26 7.94
CA ASP A 295 2.33 -0.97 9.25
C ASP A 295 3.29 -0.18 10.15
N LYS A 296 4.57 -0.57 10.21
CA LYS A 296 5.61 0.18 10.94
C LYS A 296 5.84 1.58 10.38
N SER A 297 5.80 1.73 9.05
CA SER A 297 5.87 3.05 8.40
C SER A 297 4.65 3.93 8.69
N ALA A 298 3.46 3.34 8.80
CA ALA A 298 2.25 4.08 9.17
C ALA A 298 2.23 4.49 10.65
N ALA A 299 2.71 3.62 11.55
CA ALA A 299 2.89 3.92 12.98
C ALA A 299 3.92 5.04 13.21
N SER A 300 5.05 4.99 12.50
CA SER A 300 6.09 6.03 12.48
C SER A 300 5.52 7.41 12.08
N THR A 301 4.62 7.43 11.09
CA THR A 301 4.04 8.66 10.52
C THR A 301 2.75 9.12 11.19
N ASP A 302 2.23 8.37 12.18
CA ASP A 302 0.92 8.63 12.83
C ASP A 302 -0.27 8.68 11.84
N THR A 303 -0.17 7.94 10.73
CA THR A 303 -1.17 7.98 9.65
C THR A 303 -2.32 7.00 9.86
N ARG A 304 -2.12 5.92 10.62
CA ARG A 304 -3.17 4.99 11.09
C ARG A 304 -2.69 4.18 12.31
N PRO A 305 -3.59 3.48 13.04
CA PRO A 305 -3.20 2.57 14.12
C PRO A 305 -2.32 1.41 13.62
N CYS A 306 -1.33 1.02 14.43
CA CYS A 306 -0.52 -0.18 14.22
C CYS A 306 -1.35 -1.43 14.57
N ILE A 307 -1.38 -2.41 13.67
CA ILE A 307 -2.12 -3.67 13.81
C ILE A 307 -1.15 -4.86 13.86
N LEU A 308 -0.02 -4.81 13.13
CA LEU A 308 1.07 -5.80 13.19
C LEU A 308 2.10 -5.44 14.26
N HIS A 309 1.61 -5.25 15.49
CA HIS A 309 2.48 -5.11 16.66
C HIS A 309 2.72 -6.49 17.28
N GLU A 310 3.96 -6.77 17.69
CA GLU A 310 4.36 -8.09 18.24
C GLU A 310 3.55 -8.51 19.49
N TYR A 311 3.18 -7.56 20.37
CA TYR A 311 2.26 -7.82 21.49
C TYR A 311 0.84 -8.28 21.10
N LEU A 312 0.46 -8.20 19.81
CA LEU A 312 -0.81 -8.69 19.28
C LEU A 312 -0.66 -10.07 18.60
N PHE A 313 0.54 -10.62 18.54
CA PHE A 313 0.80 -11.95 18.01
C PHE A 313 0.58 -13.02 19.07
N ASN A 314 0.26 -14.24 18.63
CA ASN A 314 0.08 -15.39 19.52
C ASN A 314 1.42 -16.15 19.67
N GLY A 315 2.44 -15.46 20.17
CA GLY A 315 3.82 -15.93 20.23
C GLY A 315 4.79 -14.93 19.59
N ASP A 316 6.05 -15.31 19.53
CA ASP A 316 7.12 -14.48 18.97
C ASP A 316 7.08 -14.44 17.42
N LEU A 317 7.60 -13.36 16.84
CA LEU A 317 7.84 -13.28 15.39
C LEU A 317 9.01 -14.20 15.02
N THR A 318 8.70 -15.39 14.46
CA THR A 318 9.70 -16.39 14.06
C THR A 318 9.95 -16.46 12.56
N LEU A 319 9.07 -15.86 11.74
CA LEU A 319 9.23 -15.80 10.29
C LEU A 319 10.59 -15.20 9.90
N HIS A 320 11.29 -15.87 8.99
CA HIS A 320 12.54 -15.36 8.44
C HIS A 320 12.32 -14.42 7.23
N PRO A 321 13.22 -13.44 7.01
CA PRO A 321 13.15 -12.55 5.84
C PRO A 321 13.30 -13.27 4.49
N GLN A 322 13.97 -14.42 4.47
CA GLN A 322 14.29 -15.24 3.29
C GLN A 322 13.90 -16.68 3.57
N GLY A 323 13.31 -17.36 2.59
CA GLY A 323 13.04 -18.80 2.66
C GLY A 323 14.23 -19.62 2.20
N GLU A 324 14.39 -20.81 2.78
CA GLU A 324 15.39 -21.79 2.37
C GLU A 324 14.70 -23.03 1.75
N PRO A 325 15.04 -23.45 0.51
CA PRO A 325 15.96 -22.79 -0.42
C PRO A 325 15.37 -21.51 -1.03
N PHE A 326 16.22 -20.65 -1.58
CA PHE A 326 15.79 -19.48 -2.35
C PHE A 326 14.87 -19.87 -3.52
N ILE A 327 13.73 -19.20 -3.64
CA ILE A 327 12.74 -19.41 -4.72
C ILE A 327 12.71 -18.16 -5.59
N HIS A 328 13.06 -18.33 -6.86
CA HIS A 328 12.95 -17.28 -7.87
C HIS A 328 11.48 -16.96 -8.19
N LEU A 329 11.16 -15.67 -8.22
CA LEU A 329 9.87 -15.12 -8.61
C LEU A 329 9.93 -14.38 -9.95
N LEU A 330 11.14 -14.05 -10.44
CA LEU A 330 11.39 -13.48 -11.76
C LEU A 330 11.68 -14.58 -12.79
N ASP A 331 11.32 -14.32 -14.06
CA ASP A 331 11.59 -15.28 -15.14
C ASP A 331 13.08 -15.32 -15.51
N ALA A 332 13.83 -16.24 -14.90
CA ALA A 332 15.26 -16.44 -15.11
C ALA A 332 15.67 -16.74 -16.58
N SER A 333 14.73 -16.99 -17.50
CA SER A 333 15.02 -17.09 -18.94
C SER A 333 15.24 -15.72 -19.61
N LEU A 334 14.77 -14.62 -19.00
CA LEU A 334 14.90 -13.28 -19.56
C LEU A 334 16.31 -12.70 -19.35
N PRO A 335 17.06 -12.34 -20.41
CA PRO A 335 18.45 -11.86 -20.31
C PRO A 335 18.67 -10.61 -19.45
N ARG A 336 17.58 -9.90 -19.10
CA ARG A 336 17.62 -8.72 -18.22
C ARG A 336 17.89 -9.07 -16.76
N TYR A 337 17.50 -10.27 -16.31
CA TYR A 337 17.78 -10.76 -14.96
C TYR A 337 19.06 -11.59 -14.99
N ARG A 338 20.18 -10.91 -14.80
CA ARG A 338 21.50 -11.56 -14.68
C ARG A 338 21.55 -12.46 -13.44
N GLU A 339 22.48 -13.40 -13.43
CA GLU A 339 22.82 -14.20 -12.24
C GLU A 339 22.95 -13.30 -10.99
N LEU A 340 22.38 -13.72 -9.87
CA LEU A 340 22.27 -12.99 -8.59
C LEU A 340 21.43 -11.69 -8.61
N PHE A 341 20.81 -11.27 -9.72
CA PHE A 341 20.01 -10.04 -9.76
C PHE A 341 18.87 -10.07 -8.74
N GLU A 342 18.09 -11.14 -8.73
CA GLU A 342 16.93 -11.27 -7.84
C GLU A 342 17.34 -11.43 -6.37
N GLU A 343 18.39 -12.20 -6.08
CA GLU A 343 18.93 -12.34 -4.73
C GLU A 343 19.35 -10.98 -4.15
N ARG A 344 20.07 -10.17 -4.93
CA ARG A 344 20.47 -8.80 -4.54
C ARG A 344 19.27 -7.87 -4.33
N LEU A 345 18.23 -8.03 -5.15
CA LEU A 345 16.98 -7.29 -5.03
C LEU A 345 16.21 -7.72 -3.76
N MET A 346 16.17 -9.02 -3.43
CA MET A 346 15.62 -9.52 -2.17
C MET A 346 16.39 -8.98 -0.96
N THR A 347 17.72 -8.97 -0.99
CA THR A 347 18.53 -8.34 0.07
C THR A 347 18.17 -6.86 0.25
N GLY A 348 17.99 -6.13 -0.85
CA GLY A 348 17.52 -4.74 -0.83
C GLY A 348 16.12 -4.59 -0.21
N PHE A 349 15.18 -5.44 -0.61
CA PHE A 349 13.82 -5.46 -0.06
C PHE A 349 13.82 -5.69 1.46
N GLN A 350 14.57 -6.68 1.95
CA GLN A 350 14.64 -7.05 3.37
C GLN A 350 15.22 -5.98 4.30
N LEU A 351 16.02 -5.06 3.77
CA LEU A 351 16.50 -3.92 4.54
C LEU A 351 15.36 -2.94 4.88
N MET A 352 14.29 -2.87 4.08
CA MET A 352 13.19 -1.94 4.33
C MET A 352 12.34 -2.30 5.56
N PRO A 353 11.82 -3.54 5.75
CA PRO A 353 11.08 -3.88 6.98
C PRO A 353 11.91 -3.64 8.25
N ARG A 354 13.20 -3.96 8.23
CA ARG A 354 14.13 -3.73 9.35
C ARG A 354 14.33 -2.24 9.64
N LEU A 355 14.59 -1.45 8.61
CA LEU A 355 14.76 0.01 8.76
C LEU A 355 13.51 0.65 9.36
N TRP A 356 12.32 0.24 8.91
CA TRP A 356 11.06 0.80 9.37
C TRP A 356 10.60 0.27 10.74
N SER A 357 10.94 -0.96 11.14
CA SER A 357 10.67 -1.44 12.51
C SER A 357 11.48 -0.64 13.53
N THR A 358 12.80 -0.54 13.34
CA THR A 358 13.67 0.23 14.25
C THR A 358 13.33 1.73 14.24
N ALA A 359 12.95 2.30 13.09
CA ALA A 359 12.44 3.67 13.03
C ALA A 359 11.13 3.85 13.82
N SER A 360 10.20 2.90 13.70
CA SER A 360 8.91 2.95 14.39
C SER A 360 9.08 2.86 15.90
N GLU A 361 9.94 1.95 16.39
CA GLU A 361 10.25 1.80 17.82
C GLU A 361 10.86 3.10 18.37
N LEU A 362 11.90 3.62 17.71
CA LEU A 362 12.56 4.86 18.10
C LEU A 362 11.60 6.06 18.13
N ILE A 363 10.70 6.17 17.15
CA ILE A 363 9.69 7.25 17.10
C ILE A 363 8.62 7.08 18.18
N LEU A 364 8.17 5.86 18.46
CA LEU A 364 7.21 5.59 19.53
C LEU A 364 7.82 5.92 20.90
N ASP A 365 9.09 5.62 21.11
CA ASP A 365 9.82 5.99 22.32
C ASP A 365 10.04 7.50 22.45
N MET A 366 10.44 8.19 21.38
CA MET A 366 10.46 9.66 21.36
C MET A 366 9.10 10.28 21.74
N LYS A 367 8.00 9.70 21.24
CA LYS A 367 6.63 10.11 21.61
C LYS A 367 6.30 9.79 23.07
N ALA A 368 6.78 8.67 23.62
CA ALA A 368 6.59 8.29 25.02
C ALA A 368 7.39 9.19 25.98
N TYR A 369 8.67 9.47 25.68
CA TYR A 369 9.54 10.39 26.43
C TYR A 369 8.93 11.80 26.57
N GLY A 370 8.28 12.28 25.50
CA GLY A 370 7.56 13.55 25.50
C GLY A 370 6.33 13.59 26.42
N LYS A 371 5.73 12.42 26.71
CA LYS A 371 4.50 12.27 27.50
C LYS A 371 4.75 11.86 28.95
N MET A 372 5.84 11.12 29.23
CA MET A 372 6.13 10.55 30.54
C MET A 372 7.11 11.43 31.35
N GLY A 373 6.86 11.55 32.65
CA GLY A 373 7.72 12.24 33.59
C GLY A 373 8.72 11.32 34.30
N ALA A 374 8.22 10.25 34.95
CA ALA A 374 9.02 9.37 35.80
C ALA A 374 9.76 8.25 35.02
N ASP A 375 9.23 7.79 33.89
CA ASP A 375 9.80 6.68 33.10
C ASP A 375 10.82 7.14 32.03
N ARG A 376 11.34 8.36 32.19
CA ARG A 376 12.25 8.99 31.21
C ARG A 376 13.58 8.29 31.10
N GLU A 377 14.08 7.71 32.19
CA GLU A 377 15.38 7.02 32.21
C GLU A 377 15.33 5.72 31.40
N SER A 378 14.31 4.89 31.61
CA SER A 378 14.03 3.67 30.83
C SER A 378 13.93 3.96 29.33
N CYS A 379 13.12 4.96 28.96
CA CYS A 379 12.96 5.37 27.56
C CYS A 379 14.25 5.95 26.97
N THR A 380 15.04 6.72 27.73
CA THR A 380 16.36 7.22 27.26
C THR A 380 17.33 6.07 26.99
N VAL A 381 17.35 5.04 27.84
CA VAL A 381 18.19 3.84 27.65
C VAL A 381 17.77 3.07 26.39
N ARG A 382 16.46 2.89 26.16
CA ARG A 382 15.93 2.24 24.94
C ARG A 382 16.28 3.02 23.67
N MET A 383 15.98 4.31 23.62
CA MET A 383 16.34 5.19 22.48
C MET A 383 17.85 5.18 22.20
N SER A 384 18.69 5.14 23.24
CA SER A 384 20.15 5.10 23.12
C SER A 384 20.68 3.79 22.52
N ARG A 385 19.88 2.71 22.54
CA ARG A 385 20.17 1.43 21.88
C ARG A 385 19.57 1.35 20.47
N GLU A 386 18.34 1.83 20.31
CA GLU A 386 17.58 1.76 19.05
C GLU A 386 18.16 2.72 17.97
N TYR A 387 18.69 3.89 18.36
CA TYR A 387 19.28 4.84 17.41
C TYR A 387 20.57 4.32 16.71
N PRO A 388 21.58 3.76 17.42
CA PRO A 388 22.72 3.12 16.77
C PRO A 388 22.35 1.96 15.84
N GLU A 389 21.31 1.20 16.18
CA GLU A 389 20.83 0.09 15.33
C GLU A 389 20.23 0.62 14.01
N PHE A 390 19.38 1.65 14.09
CA PHE A 390 18.82 2.32 12.90
C PHE A 390 19.93 2.87 11.99
N VAL A 391 20.92 3.57 12.57
CA VAL A 391 22.06 4.12 11.82
C VAL A 391 22.90 3.00 11.20
N SER A 392 23.16 1.91 11.93
CA SER A 392 23.91 0.75 11.45
C SER A 392 23.30 0.10 10.21
N ILE A 393 21.96 0.09 10.06
CA ILE A 393 21.30 -0.44 8.84
C ILE A 393 21.62 0.42 7.61
N ILE A 394 21.78 1.74 7.78
CA ILE A 394 22.10 2.68 6.70
C ILE A 394 23.60 2.68 6.40
N ASP A 395 24.45 2.61 7.43
CA ASP A 395 25.91 2.62 7.28
C ASP A 395 26.45 1.30 6.71
N ASN A 396 25.73 0.18 6.89
CA ASN A 396 26.11 -1.15 6.38
C ASN A 396 25.25 -1.59 5.18
N LEU A 397 24.82 -0.65 4.33
CA LEU A 397 24.19 -1.00 3.06
C LEU A 397 25.18 -1.82 2.18
N PRO A 398 24.71 -2.84 1.46
CA PRO A 398 25.53 -3.51 0.44
C PRO A 398 26.04 -2.52 -0.60
N SER A 399 27.26 -2.72 -1.10
CA SER A 399 27.93 -1.73 -1.97
C SER A 399 27.14 -1.37 -3.24
N TRP A 400 26.37 -2.31 -3.79
CA TRP A 400 25.49 -2.07 -4.95
C TRP A 400 24.23 -1.23 -4.64
N LEU A 401 23.99 -0.88 -3.38
CA LEU A 401 22.93 0.01 -2.91
C LEU A 401 23.48 1.33 -2.32
N GLU A 402 24.80 1.49 -2.19
CA GLU A 402 25.42 2.74 -1.76
C GLU A 402 25.17 3.85 -2.80
N VAL A 403 24.75 5.03 -2.34
CA VAL A 403 24.45 6.19 -3.20
C VAL A 403 25.62 6.57 -4.11
N SER A 404 26.86 6.41 -3.63
CA SER A 404 28.10 6.63 -4.38
C SER A 404 28.22 5.80 -5.66
N ASN A 405 27.58 4.62 -5.70
CA ASN A 405 27.60 3.70 -6.83
C ASN A 405 26.32 3.80 -7.70
N LEU A 406 25.29 4.51 -7.22
CA LEU A 406 24.04 4.78 -7.95
C LEU A 406 24.09 6.09 -8.74
N VAL A 407 24.85 7.08 -8.26
CA VAL A 407 25.12 8.32 -8.99
C VAL A 407 26.33 8.11 -9.89
N ALA A 408 26.09 7.62 -11.12
CA ALA A 408 27.11 7.61 -12.15
C ALA A 408 27.71 9.02 -12.30
N ALA A 409 29.03 9.15 -12.20
CA ALA A 409 29.69 10.42 -12.42
C ALA A 409 29.45 10.85 -13.88
N PRO A 410 29.20 12.13 -14.18
CA PRO A 410 28.89 12.61 -15.53
C PRO A 410 30.06 12.53 -16.53
N ASN A 411 31.13 11.80 -16.18
CA ASN A 411 32.36 11.62 -16.96
C ASN A 411 32.68 10.13 -17.25
N ASP A 412 31.82 9.17 -16.87
CA ASP A 412 31.99 7.80 -17.38
C ASP A 412 31.57 7.76 -18.85
N ASP A 413 32.59 7.70 -19.72
CA ASP A 413 32.46 7.80 -21.18
C ASP A 413 31.43 6.81 -21.72
N ALA A 414 30.35 7.35 -22.31
CA ALA A 414 29.34 6.55 -22.97
C ALA A 414 29.94 5.86 -24.20
N PRO A 415 29.94 4.50 -24.29
CA PRO A 415 30.18 3.84 -25.56
C PRO A 415 29.03 4.20 -26.50
N THR A 416 29.36 4.75 -27.67
CA THR A 416 28.39 5.17 -28.68
C THR A 416 27.58 3.96 -29.19
N LEU A 417 26.39 3.77 -28.63
CA LEU A 417 25.39 2.87 -29.16
C LEU A 417 24.76 3.49 -30.41
N ASP A 418 24.88 2.78 -31.53
CA ASP A 418 24.45 3.25 -32.84
C ASP A 418 22.92 3.43 -32.87
N SER A 419 22.49 4.59 -33.39
CA SER A 419 21.09 5.06 -33.43
C SER A 419 20.16 4.27 -34.36
N SER A 420 20.54 3.05 -34.75
CA SER A 420 19.82 2.19 -35.71
C SER A 420 18.82 1.21 -35.07
N GLU A 421 18.97 0.85 -33.78
CA GLU A 421 18.11 -0.16 -33.13
C GLU A 421 16.94 0.38 -32.31
N MET A 422 16.78 1.71 -32.18
CA MET A 422 15.74 2.32 -31.32
C MET A 422 14.30 2.29 -31.89
N TYR A 423 14.06 1.53 -32.97
CA TYR A 423 12.74 1.41 -33.62
C TYR A 423 12.29 -0.04 -33.85
N ARG A 424 12.79 -0.98 -33.03
CA ARG A 424 12.19 -2.32 -32.88
C ARG A 424 12.24 -2.77 -31.43
N LEU A 425 11.14 -2.52 -30.71
CA LEU A 425 10.45 -3.42 -29.77
C LEU A 425 9.18 -2.71 -29.28
#